data_AF-A0A946NPG5-F1
#
_entry.id   AF-A0A946NPG5-F1
#
_cell.length_a   1.000
_cell.length_b   1.000
_cell.length_c   1.000
_cell.angle_alpha   90.00
_cell.angle_beta   90.00
_cell.angle_gamma   90.00
#
_symmetry.space_group_name_H-M   'P 1'
#
loop_
_entity.id
_entity.type
_entity.pdbx_description
1 polymer ?
#
loop_
_entity_poly.entity_id
_entity_poly.type
_entity_poly.pdbx_seq_one_letter_code
_entity_poly.pdbx_strand_id
1 'polypeptide(L)'
;KEDLIDKNIALDLVKTAGKARLKPVLLTAITTIFGLIPLAVGLNIDFFTLFADWNANIYLGGDNVIFWGPLAWTVIFGITFATFLTLIIVPSMYYIIHLGRIKLKNI
;
A
#
# COMPACT_ATOMS: atom_id res chain seq x y z
N LYS A 1 14.71 -3.01 -34.79
CA LYS A 1 13.49 -2.19 -34.93
C LYS A 1 12.58 -2.55 -33.76
N GLU A 2 12.28 -1.64 -32.84
CA GLU A 2 11.24 -1.88 -31.84
C GLU A 2 9.90 -2.02 -32.58
N ASP A 3 9.46 -3.25 -32.82
CA ASP A 3 8.10 -3.51 -33.27
C ASP A 3 7.18 -3.23 -32.09
N LEU A 4 6.51 -2.07 -32.15
CA LEU A 4 5.57 -1.66 -31.13
C LEU A 4 4.40 -2.64 -31.14
N ILE A 5 4.14 -3.21 -29.96
CA ILE A 5 3.10 -4.19 -29.74
C ILE A 5 1.73 -3.58 -30.10
N ASP A 6 0.90 -4.35 -30.81
CA ASP A 6 -0.46 -3.94 -31.17
C ASP A 6 -1.26 -3.48 -29.94
N LYS A 7 -2.17 -2.51 -30.15
CA LYS A 7 -2.96 -1.91 -29.05
C LYS A 7 -3.78 -2.94 -28.28
N ASN A 8 -4.31 -3.95 -28.95
CA ASN A 8 -5.14 -4.98 -28.32
C ASN A 8 -4.29 -5.91 -27.46
N ILE A 9 -3.14 -6.32 -27.98
CA ILE A 9 -2.17 -7.15 -27.24
C ILE A 9 -1.62 -6.38 -26.04
N ALA A 10 -1.26 -5.10 -26.22
CA ALA A 10 -0.79 -4.25 -25.13
C ALA A 10 -1.84 -4.09 -24.02
N LEU A 11 -3.12 -3.92 -24.37
CA LEU A 11 -4.21 -3.85 -23.39
C LEU A 11 -4.34 -5.15 -22.60
N ASP A 12 -4.26 -6.31 -23.25
CA ASP A 12 -4.35 -7.61 -22.59
C ASP A 12 -3.18 -7.86 -21.61
N LEU A 13 -1.97 -7.50 -22.03
CA LEU A 13 -0.78 -7.55 -21.18
C LEU A 13 -0.90 -6.64 -19.96
N VAL A 14 -1.40 -5.40 -20.12
CA VAL A 14 -1.61 -4.47 -19.00
C VAL A 14 -2.66 -5.01 -18.02
N LYS A 15 -3.76 -5.60 -18.52
CA LYS A 15 -4.77 -6.23 -17.66
C LYS A 15 -4.19 -7.39 -16.86
N THR A 16 -3.40 -8.25 -17.51
CA THR A 16 -2.73 -9.39 -16.88
C THR A 16 -1.75 -8.92 -15.80
N ALA A 17 -0.93 -7.92 -16.10
CA ALA A 17 0.00 -7.32 -15.15
C ALA A 17 -0.72 -6.64 -13.97
N GLY A 18 -1.81 -5.92 -14.23
CA GLY A 18 -2.65 -5.31 -13.19
C GLY A 18 -3.22 -6.35 -12.23
N LYS A 19 -3.75 -7.46 -12.76
CA LYS A 19 -4.28 -8.58 -11.96
C LYS A 19 -3.18 -9.24 -11.11
N ALA A 20 -1.96 -9.38 -11.64
CA ALA A 20 -0.83 -9.95 -10.90
C ALA A 20 -0.42 -9.07 -9.71
N ARG A 21 -0.52 -7.74 -9.83
CA ARG A 21 -0.19 -6.78 -8.76
C ARG A 21 -1.26 -6.64 -7.68
N LEU A 22 -2.51 -6.98 -8.00
CA LEU A 22 -3.63 -6.86 -7.07
C LEU A 22 -3.38 -7.61 -5.75
N LYS A 23 -2.93 -8.88 -5.83
CA LYS A 23 -2.76 -9.71 -4.62
C LYS A 23 -1.63 -9.21 -3.71
N PRO A 24 -0.40 -8.94 -4.23
CA PRO A 24 0.69 -8.46 -3.37
C PRO A 24 0.39 -7.10 -2.74
N VAL A 25 -0.20 -6.17 -3.48
CA VAL A 25 -0.47 -4.81 -2.98
C VAL A 25 -1.57 -4.83 -1.91
N LEU A 26 -2.67 -5.53 -2.15
CA LEU A 26 -3.73 -5.67 -1.15
C LEU A 26 -3.21 -6.38 0.11
N LEU A 27 -2.40 -7.42 -0.04
CA LEU A 27 -1.82 -8.11 1.11
C LEU A 27 -1.00 -7.15 1.97
N THR A 28 -0.11 -6.36 1.37
CA THR A 28 0.69 -5.38 2.12
C THR A 28 -0.17 -4.32 2.80
N ALA A 29 -1.19 -3.79 2.10
CA ALA A 29 -2.07 -2.79 2.69
C ALA A 29 -2.83 -3.34 3.89
N ILE A 30 -3.42 -4.53 3.73
CA ILE A 30 -4.21 -5.18 4.76
C ILE A 30 -3.34 -5.53 5.97
N THR A 31 -2.16 -6.12 5.77
CA THR A 31 -1.28 -6.50 6.88
C THR A 31 -0.74 -5.29 7.64
N THR A 32 -0.42 -4.19 6.93
CA THR A 32 -0.02 -2.94 7.59
C THR A 32 -1.15 -2.33 8.40
N ILE A 33 -2.37 -2.31 7.86
CA ILE A 33 -3.55 -1.82 8.61
C ILE A 33 -3.73 -2.65 9.88
N PHE A 34 -3.74 -3.98 9.78
CA PHE A 34 -3.87 -4.85 10.95
C PHE A 34 -2.75 -4.67 11.98
N GLY A 35 -1.51 -4.52 11.54
CA GLY A 35 -0.37 -4.29 12.45
C GLY A 35 -0.42 -2.94 13.17
N LEU A 36 -1.06 -1.93 12.57
CA LEU A 36 -1.16 -0.58 13.15
C LEU A 36 -2.42 -0.36 13.99
N ILE A 37 -3.44 -1.24 13.91
CA ILE A 37 -4.67 -1.13 14.73
C ILE A 37 -4.38 -1.03 16.24
N PRO A 38 -3.54 -1.89 16.85
CA PRO A 38 -3.26 -1.80 18.28
C PRO A 38 -2.67 -0.44 18.69
N LEU A 39 -1.79 0.10 17.84
CA LEU A 39 -1.14 1.39 18.04
C LEU A 39 -2.13 2.56 17.84
N ALA A 40 -3.00 2.46 16.84
CA ALA A 40 -4.03 3.47 16.53
C ALA A 40 -5.11 3.57 17.63
N VAL A 41 -5.39 2.47 18.34
CA VAL A 41 -6.32 2.41 19.47
C VAL A 41 -5.64 2.79 20.80
N GLY A 42 -4.30 2.86 20.84
CA GLY A 42 -3.55 3.29 22.02
C GLY A 42 -3.30 2.18 23.04
N LEU A 43 -3.21 0.93 22.58
CA LEU A 43 -2.82 -0.21 23.41
C LEU A 43 -1.28 -0.21 23.57
N ASN A 44 -0.79 0.09 24.77
CA ASN A 44 0.63 0.02 25.10
C ASN A 44 0.95 -1.21 25.94
N ILE A 45 2.18 -1.68 25.78
CA ILE A 45 2.77 -2.76 26.55
C ILE A 45 4.02 -2.18 27.22
N ASP A 46 4.15 -2.36 28.53
CA ASP A 46 5.41 -2.01 29.19
C ASP A 46 6.46 -3.07 28.89
N PHE A 47 7.29 -2.82 27.89
CA PHE A 47 8.38 -3.73 27.53
C PHE A 47 9.39 -3.92 28.69
N PHE A 48 9.55 -2.92 29.56
CA PHE A 48 10.49 -3.01 30.67
C PHE A 48 9.99 -4.00 31.72
N THR A 49 8.72 -3.87 32.15
CA THR A 49 8.11 -4.84 33.08
C THR A 49 7.87 -6.21 32.44
N LEU A 50 7.64 -6.25 31.12
CA LEU A 50 7.51 -7.50 30.36
C LEU A 50 8.79 -8.35 30.46
N PHE A 51 9.97 -7.74 30.34
CA PHE A 51 11.25 -8.47 30.38
C PHE A 51 11.82 -8.63 31.79
N ALA A 52 11.52 -7.71 32.72
CA ALA A 52 11.99 -7.78 34.09
C ALA A 52 11.14 -8.72 34.96
N ASP A 53 9.82 -8.59 34.90
CA ASP A 53 8.89 -9.25 35.85
C ASP A 53 7.95 -10.25 35.16
N TRP A 54 8.18 -10.56 33.86
CA TRP A 54 7.26 -11.37 33.04
C TRP A 54 5.81 -10.84 33.06
N ASN A 55 5.63 -9.54 33.31
CA ASN A 55 4.33 -8.89 33.38
C ASN A 55 4.23 -7.81 32.29
N ALA A 56 3.39 -8.07 31.29
CA ALA A 56 3.21 -7.19 30.14
C ALA A 56 2.57 -5.83 30.47
N ASN A 57 1.98 -5.66 31.66
CA ASN A 57 1.24 -4.47 32.11
C ASN A 57 0.60 -3.71 30.94
N ILE A 58 -0.46 -4.29 30.38
CA ILE A 58 -1.15 -3.70 29.23
C ILE A 58 -2.02 -2.55 29.73
N TYR A 59 -1.72 -1.33 29.27
CA TYR A 59 -2.50 -0.15 29.61
C TYR A 59 -2.98 0.57 28.34
N LEU A 60 -4.21 1.09 28.42
CA LEU A 60 -4.83 1.92 27.40
C LEU A 60 -4.53 3.38 27.73
N GLY A 61 -3.73 4.04 26.90
CA GLY A 61 -3.23 5.39 27.16
C GLY A 61 -1.75 5.43 27.56
N GLY A 62 -1.24 6.59 27.96
CA GLY A 62 0.18 6.84 28.24
C GLY A 62 0.82 7.81 27.24
N ASP A 63 1.94 8.44 27.62
CA ASP A 63 2.60 9.49 26.83
C ASP A 63 2.95 9.03 25.40
N ASN A 64 3.21 7.73 25.22
CA ASN A 64 3.49 7.14 23.91
C ASN A 64 2.30 7.25 22.93
N VAL A 65 1.04 7.11 23.38
CA VAL A 65 -0.13 7.17 22.47
C VAL A 65 -0.29 8.54 21.84
N ILE A 66 0.11 9.59 22.54
CA ILE A 66 -0.03 10.98 22.09
C ILE A 66 0.73 11.21 20.78
N PHE A 67 1.88 10.56 20.61
CA PHE A 67 2.68 10.64 19.39
C PHE A 67 2.30 9.55 18.37
N TRP A 68 2.17 8.30 18.82
CA TRP A 68 2.03 7.16 17.93
C TRP A 68 0.61 6.94 17.39
N GLY A 69 -0.42 7.34 18.15
CA GLY A 69 -1.82 7.21 17.73
C GLY A 69 -2.12 7.99 16.45
N PRO A 70 -1.87 9.32 16.41
CA PRO A 70 -2.07 10.13 15.21
C PRO A 70 -1.23 9.66 14.01
N LEU A 71 -0.01 9.17 14.26
CA LEU A 71 0.86 8.62 13.22
C LEU A 71 0.28 7.35 12.61
N ALA A 72 -0.18 6.40 13.43
CA ALA A 72 -0.80 5.17 12.98
C ALA A 72 -2.06 5.44 12.13
N TRP A 73 -2.93 6.34 12.59
CA TRP A 73 -4.11 6.77 11.85
C TRP A 73 -3.75 7.39 10.49
N THR A 74 -2.75 8.26 10.44
CA THR A 74 -2.28 8.89 9.20
C THR A 74 -1.81 7.85 8.18
N VAL A 75 -1.04 6.85 8.64
CA VAL A 75 -0.51 5.79 7.77
C VAL A 75 -1.63 4.88 7.25
N ILE A 76 -2.57 4.49 8.12
CA ILE A 76 -3.73 3.66 7.72
C ILE A 76 -4.51 4.34 6.60
N PHE A 77 -4.90 5.60 6.78
CA PHE A 77 -5.62 6.35 5.75
C PHE A 77 -4.79 6.52 4.47
N GLY A 78 -3.50 6.85 4.61
CA GLY A 78 -2.60 7.05 3.48
C GLY A 78 -2.44 5.80 2.61
N ILE A 79 -2.23 4.64 3.23
CA ILE A 79 -2.05 3.37 2.51
C ILE A 79 -3.36 2.90 1.89
N THR A 80 -4.50 3.04 2.58
CA THR A 80 -5.81 2.75 1.99
C THR A 80 -6.02 3.55 0.71
N PHE A 81 -5.79 4.87 0.75
CA PHE A 81 -5.91 5.72 -0.43
C PHE A 81 -4.90 5.38 -1.53
N ALA A 82 -3.63 5.24 -1.19
CA ALA A 82 -2.55 4.92 -2.13
C ALA A 82 -2.76 3.57 -2.83
N THR A 83 -3.37 2.60 -2.14
CA THR A 83 -3.65 1.26 -2.69
C THR A 83 -4.60 1.34 -3.88
N PHE A 84 -5.74 2.03 -3.72
CA PHE A 84 -6.68 2.24 -4.83
C PHE A 84 -6.06 3.06 -5.95
N LEU A 85 -5.33 4.12 -5.57
CA LEU A 85 -4.68 5.01 -6.53
C LEU A 85 -3.69 4.26 -7.43
N THR A 86 -2.79 3.46 -6.85
CA THR A 86 -1.75 2.75 -7.60
C THR A 86 -2.30 1.61 -8.47
N LEU A 87 -3.34 0.88 -8.01
CA LEU A 87 -3.96 -0.18 -8.79
C LEU A 87 -4.63 0.32 -10.07
N ILE A 88 -5.13 1.56 -10.06
CA ILE A 88 -5.80 2.16 -11.22
C ILE A 88 -4.81 2.98 -12.05
N ILE A 89 -4.08 3.90 -11.42
CA ILE A 89 -3.23 4.86 -12.14
C ILE A 89 -2.10 4.16 -12.89
N VAL A 90 -1.42 3.19 -12.27
CA VAL A 90 -0.23 2.60 -12.89
C VAL A 90 -0.54 1.84 -14.19
N PRO A 91 -1.54 0.93 -14.27
CA PRO A 91 -1.89 0.29 -15.54
C PRO A 91 -2.41 1.30 -16.58
N SER A 92 -3.23 2.28 -16.17
CA SER A 92 -3.72 3.32 -17.08
C SER A 92 -2.60 4.18 -17.66
N MET A 93 -1.66 4.62 -16.81
CA MET A 93 -0.52 5.42 -17.21
C MET A 93 0.38 4.66 -18.19
N TYR A 94 0.64 3.37 -17.94
CA TYR A 94 1.44 2.54 -18.85
C TYR A 94 0.77 2.42 -20.23
N TYR A 95 -0.55 2.20 -20.27
CA TYR A 95 -1.30 2.11 -21.51
C TYR A 95 -1.27 3.44 -22.30
N ILE A 96 -1.44 4.57 -21.63
CA ILE A 96 -1.40 5.91 -22.25
C ILE A 96 -0.01 6.19 -22.84
N ILE A 97 1.06 5.90 -22.10
CA ILE A 97 2.44 6.09 -22.57
C ILE A 97 2.70 5.23 -23.82
N HIS A 98 2.23 3.97 -23.82
CA HIS A 98 2.35 3.09 -24.98
C HIS A 98 1.64 3.65 -26.22
N LEU A 99 0.41 4.15 -26.06
CA LEU A 99 -0.33 4.81 -27.14
C LEU A 99 0.39 6.06 -27.65
N GLY A 100 0.97 6.86 -26.76
CA GLY A 100 1.79 8.03 -27.12
C GLY A 100 3.01 7.65 -27.97
N ARG A 101 3.73 6.59 -27.58
CA ARG A 101 4.89 6.06 -28.34
C ARG A 101 4.49 5.59 -29.75
N ILE A 102 3.33 4.92 -29.89
CA ILE A 102 2.80 4.52 -31.20
C ILE A 102 2.52 5.75 -32.07
N LYS A 103 1.87 6.79 -31.51
CA LYS A 103 1.55 8.01 -32.26
C LYS A 103 2.81 8.75 -32.73
N LEU A 104 3.84 8.83 -31.88
CA LEU A 104 5.10 9.49 -32.21
C LEU A 104 5.92 8.76 -33.27
N LYS A 105 5.84 7.42 -33.34
CA LYS A 105 6.52 6.64 -34.39
C LYS A 105 5.83 6.72 -35.76
N ASN A 106 4.53 7.06 -35.76
CA ASN A 106 3.73 7.21 -36.99
C ASN A 106 3.74 8.66 -37.54
N ILE A 107 4.43 9.59 -36.87
CA ILE A 107 4.74 10.96 -37.33
C ILE A 107 6.15 10.94 -37.91
#